data_AF-A0A6G1R2T2-F1
#
_entry.id   AF-A0A6G1R2T2-F1
#
_cell.length_a   1.000
_cell.length_b   1.000
_cell.length_c   1.000
_cell.angle_alpha   90.00
_cell.angle_beta   90.00
_cell.angle_gamma   90.00
#
_symmetry.space_group_name_H-M   'P 1'
#
loop_
_entity.id
_entity.type
_entity.pdbx_description
1 polymer ?
#
loop_
_entity_poly.entity_id
_entity_poly.type
_entity_poly.pdbx_seq_one_letter_code
_entity_poly.pdbx_strand_id
1 'polypeptide(L)'
;PTGPPPARHRPPPASAPVNCVDVDECAVRGCGGGALCLNTPGSFECHCPPGYERTPDMGCAATVPPDLCSHEESGCELHRNLTHLYGLHRGGGDPQHILQELLRVLDRAVPREGDDVKRRHRRVTALLAASEGLLRG
;
A
#
# COMPACT_ATOMS: atom_id res chain seq x y z
N PRO A 1 -33.50 -42.11 -5.28
CA PRO A 1 -32.09 -41.79 -4.98
C PRO A 1 -31.81 -41.89 -3.48
N THR A 2 -31.68 -43.11 -2.99
CA THR A 2 -31.23 -43.42 -1.63
C THR A 2 -29.72 -43.58 -1.69
N GLY A 3 -28.97 -42.51 -1.35
CA GLY A 3 -27.53 -42.61 -1.15
C GLY A 3 -27.20 -43.44 0.10
N PRO A 4 -26.00 -44.02 0.20
CA PRO A 4 -25.59 -44.76 1.38
C PRO A 4 -25.52 -43.82 2.60
N PRO A 5 -25.80 -44.33 3.82
CA PRO A 5 -25.69 -43.54 5.04
C PRO A 5 -24.23 -43.09 5.26
N PRO A 6 -23.99 -41.91 5.86
CA PRO A 6 -22.64 -41.42 6.13
C PRO A 6 -21.91 -42.38 7.07
N ALA A 7 -20.65 -42.71 6.71
CA ALA A 7 -19.79 -43.55 7.52
C ALA A 7 -19.59 -42.94 8.92
N ARG A 8 -19.93 -43.69 9.97
CA ARG A 8 -19.69 -43.27 11.35
C ARG A 8 -18.19 -43.42 11.63
N HIS A 9 -17.48 -42.31 11.81
CA HIS A 9 -16.10 -42.33 12.28
C HIS A 9 -16.06 -42.97 13.68
N ARG A 10 -15.46 -44.16 13.78
CA ARG A 10 -15.26 -44.87 15.04
C ARG A 10 -14.20 -44.12 15.85
N PRO A 11 -14.47 -43.73 17.11
CA PRO A 11 -13.47 -43.06 17.94
C PRO A 11 -12.31 -44.03 18.24
N PRO A 12 -11.06 -43.54 18.31
CA PRO A 12 -9.90 -44.37 18.65
C PRO A 12 -9.98 -44.90 20.09
N PRO A 13 -9.35 -46.05 20.39
CA PRO A 13 -9.29 -46.60 21.74
C PRO A 13 -8.52 -45.66 22.70
N ALA A 14 -9.01 -45.55 23.94
CA ALA A 14 -8.63 -44.55 24.95
C ALA A 14 -7.20 -44.64 25.53
N SER A 15 -6.27 -45.30 24.84
CA SER A 15 -4.91 -45.55 25.35
C SER A 15 -3.81 -45.53 24.29
N ALA A 16 -4.10 -45.11 23.05
CA ALA A 16 -3.04 -44.70 22.13
C ALA A 16 -2.59 -43.28 22.50
N PRO A 17 -1.28 -42.95 22.49
CA PRO A 17 -0.89 -41.54 22.45
C PRO A 17 -1.58 -40.95 21.24
N VAL A 18 -2.50 -40.02 21.48
CA VAL A 18 -3.03 -39.20 20.40
C VAL A 18 -1.83 -38.39 19.97
N ASN A 19 -1.19 -38.82 18.87
CA ASN A 19 -0.22 -37.99 18.18
C ASN A 19 -1.04 -36.82 17.66
N CYS A 20 -1.11 -35.76 18.47
CA CYS A 20 -1.65 -34.48 18.05
C CYS A 20 -0.68 -33.94 17.02
N VAL A 21 -0.92 -34.29 15.77
CA VAL A 21 -0.28 -33.66 14.64
C VAL A 21 -0.97 -32.32 14.48
N ASP A 22 -0.17 -31.27 14.63
CA ASP A 22 -0.63 -29.91 14.34
C ASP A 22 -1.09 -29.85 12.88
N VAL A 23 -2.30 -29.35 12.67
CA VAL A 23 -2.83 -29.15 11.32
C VAL A 23 -2.51 -27.71 10.98
N ASP A 24 -1.75 -27.48 9.91
CA ASP A 24 -1.49 -26.12 9.44
C ASP A 24 -2.78 -25.54 8.83
N GLU A 25 -3.56 -24.83 9.65
CA GLU A 25 -4.81 -24.23 9.18
C GLU A 25 -4.57 -23.09 8.19
N CYS A 26 -3.36 -22.50 8.16
CA CYS A 26 -2.98 -21.51 7.16
C CYS A 26 -2.86 -22.13 5.76
N ALA A 27 -2.38 -23.37 5.67
CA ALA A 27 -2.30 -24.11 4.41
C ALA A 27 -3.66 -24.66 3.92
N VAL A 28 -4.61 -24.89 4.84
CA VAL A 28 -5.90 -25.52 4.52
C VAL A 28 -7.01 -24.49 4.29
N ARG A 29 -7.18 -23.52 5.19
CA ARG A 29 -8.26 -22.52 5.15
C ARG A 29 -7.74 -21.10 4.94
N GLY A 30 -6.55 -20.80 5.48
CA GLY A 30 -5.98 -19.45 5.47
C GLY A 30 -6.82 -18.44 6.27
N CYS A 31 -6.40 -17.17 6.21
CA CYS A 31 -7.16 -16.05 6.78
C CYS A 31 -8.00 -15.35 5.71
N GLY A 32 -9.18 -14.86 6.09
CA GLY A 32 -10.06 -14.11 5.20
C GLY A 32 -9.53 -12.71 4.88
N GLY A 33 -9.94 -12.15 3.74
CA GLY A 33 -9.84 -10.72 3.45
C GLY A 33 -8.43 -10.12 3.53
N GLY A 34 -7.39 -10.82 3.08
CA GLY A 34 -6.03 -10.27 3.00
C GLY A 34 -5.22 -10.27 4.32
N ALA A 35 -5.71 -10.94 5.36
CA ALA A 35 -4.93 -11.19 6.58
C ALA A 35 -3.72 -12.09 6.32
N LEU A 36 -2.63 -11.81 7.03
CA LEU A 36 -1.48 -12.68 7.20
C LEU A 36 -1.83 -13.80 8.18
N CYS A 37 -1.60 -15.04 7.78
CA CYS A 37 -1.81 -16.21 8.62
C CYS A 37 -0.49 -16.68 9.21
N LEU A 38 -0.47 -16.89 10.52
CA LEU A 38 0.65 -17.46 11.26
C LEU A 38 0.20 -18.75 11.93
N ASN A 39 0.76 -19.89 11.51
CA ASN A 39 0.46 -21.17 12.14
C ASN A 39 1.20 -21.30 13.48
N THR A 40 0.52 -21.80 14.50
CA THR A 40 1.05 -22.01 15.85
C THR A 40 0.70 -23.42 16.33
N PRO A 41 1.47 -24.04 17.23
CA PRO A 41 1.13 -25.40 17.66
C PRO A 41 -0.26 -25.45 18.34
N GLY A 42 -1.21 -26.13 17.69
CA GLY A 42 -2.60 -26.31 18.10
C GLY A 42 -3.57 -25.20 17.69
N SER A 43 -3.13 -24.20 16.90
CA SER A 43 -3.97 -23.08 16.46
C SER A 43 -3.32 -22.26 15.33
N PHE A 44 -4.02 -21.26 14.81
CA PHE A 44 -3.43 -20.24 13.95
C PHE A 44 -3.85 -18.84 14.38
N GLU A 45 -3.06 -17.84 14.01
CA GLU A 45 -3.34 -16.44 14.24
C GLU A 45 -3.45 -15.67 12.92
N CYS A 46 -4.54 -14.92 12.78
CA CYS A 46 -4.74 -14.00 11.66
C CYS A 46 -4.43 -12.57 12.08
N HIS A 47 -3.41 -12.00 11.42
CA HIS A 47 -2.97 -10.63 11.60
C HIS A 47 -3.30 -9.80 10.36
N CYS A 48 -3.88 -8.63 10.56
CA CYS A 48 -4.01 -7.69 9.47
C CYS A 48 -2.65 -7.00 9.20
N PRO A 49 -2.31 -6.75 7.92
CA PRO A 49 -1.14 -5.94 7.59
C PRO A 49 -1.21 -4.56 8.26
N PRO A 50 -0.08 -3.85 8.42
CA PRO A 50 -0.09 -2.48 8.91
C PRO A 50 -1.07 -1.60 8.10
N GLY A 51 -1.93 -0.85 8.80
CA GLY A 51 -2.97 -0.02 8.17
C GLY A 51 -4.31 -0.73 7.92
N TYR A 52 -4.48 -1.95 8.42
CA TYR A 52 -5.72 -2.72 8.32
C TYR A 52 -6.19 -3.21 9.70
N GLU A 53 -7.50 -3.20 9.95
CA GLU A 53 -8.14 -3.76 11.13
C GLU A 53 -9.05 -4.92 10.75
N ARG A 54 -9.25 -5.78 11.76
CA ARG A 54 -10.14 -6.94 11.66
C ARG A 54 -11.59 -6.46 11.56
N THR A 55 -12.27 -6.85 10.51
CA THR A 55 -13.69 -6.58 10.33
C THR A 55 -14.57 -7.61 11.05
N PRO A 56 -15.86 -7.31 11.30
CA PRO A 56 -16.80 -8.26 11.89
C PRO A 56 -16.98 -9.56 11.07
N ASP A 57 -16.69 -9.54 9.77
CA ASP A 57 -16.71 -10.69 8.86
C ASP A 57 -15.38 -11.49 8.82
N MET A 58 -14.48 -11.30 9.79
CA MET A 58 -13.16 -11.94 9.88
C MET A 58 -12.19 -11.62 8.71
N GLY A 59 -12.47 -10.56 7.96
CA GLY A 59 -11.56 -10.01 6.96
C GLY A 59 -10.65 -8.91 7.52
N CYS A 60 -9.74 -8.40 6.70
CA CYS A 60 -9.03 -7.16 6.98
C CYS A 60 -9.59 -6.07 6.09
N ALA A 61 -10.14 -5.02 6.71
CA ALA A 61 -10.41 -3.77 6.03
C ALA A 61 -9.33 -2.78 6.40
N ALA A 62 -8.94 -1.95 5.46
CA ALA A 62 -8.04 -0.86 5.76
C ALA A 62 -8.72 0.02 6.83
N THR A 63 -8.05 0.23 7.97
CA THR A 63 -8.47 1.21 8.98
C THR A 63 -8.34 2.62 8.46
N VAL A 64 -7.40 2.77 7.55
CA VAL A 64 -7.37 3.89 6.68
C VAL A 64 -8.45 3.64 5.64
N PRO A 65 -9.45 4.51 5.49
CA PRO A 65 -10.40 4.35 4.39
C PRO A 65 -9.59 4.31 3.07
N PRO A 66 -10.14 3.87 1.92
CA PRO A 66 -9.48 3.89 0.60
C PRO A 66 -9.05 5.30 0.11
N ASP A 67 -8.99 6.22 1.05
CA ASP A 67 -9.17 7.64 1.12
C ASP A 67 -8.12 8.22 2.09
N LEU A 68 -6.91 7.63 2.11
CA LEU A 68 -5.67 8.40 2.35
C LEU A 68 -5.38 9.40 1.21
N CYS A 69 -6.38 9.65 0.37
CA CYS A 69 -6.52 10.77 -0.56
C CYS A 69 -7.72 11.68 -0.25
N SER A 70 -8.35 11.63 0.93
CA SER A 70 -9.64 12.32 1.12
C SER A 70 -9.60 13.69 1.78
N HIS A 71 -8.53 14.11 2.46
CA HIS A 71 -8.27 15.53 2.79
C HIS A 71 -6.76 15.63 3.12
N GLU A 72 -5.84 16.28 2.41
CA GLU A 72 -5.84 17.37 1.42
C GLU A 72 -5.14 16.95 0.11
N GLU A 73 -5.50 17.60 -1.00
CA GLU A 73 -5.19 17.33 -2.43
C GLU A 73 -3.74 16.98 -2.82
N SER A 74 -2.73 17.17 -1.97
CA SER A 74 -1.31 17.07 -2.34
C SER A 74 -0.66 15.70 -2.10
N GLY A 75 -1.23 14.84 -1.25
CA GLY A 75 -0.60 13.56 -0.86
C GLY A 75 -0.67 12.47 -1.93
N CYS A 76 -1.79 12.36 -2.65
CA CYS A 76 -2.02 11.28 -3.61
C CYS A 76 -1.56 11.58 -5.03
N GLU A 77 -1.48 12.86 -5.41
CA GLU A 77 -0.86 13.25 -6.67
C GLU A 77 0.63 12.90 -6.68
N LEU A 78 1.33 13.18 -5.58
CA LEU A 78 2.75 12.82 -5.43
C LEU A 78 2.94 11.31 -5.55
N HIS A 79 2.11 10.52 -4.86
CA HIS A 79 2.18 9.06 -4.93
C HIS A 79 1.95 8.54 -6.36
N ARG A 80 0.90 9.01 -7.05
CA ARG A 80 0.59 8.59 -8.42
C ARG A 80 1.70 8.98 -9.41
N ASN A 81 2.22 10.19 -9.26
CA ASN A 81 3.28 10.72 -10.11
C ASN A 81 4.62 9.99 -9.90
N LEU A 82 5.00 9.67 -8.66
CA LEU A 82 6.20 8.91 -8.36
C LEU A 82 6.09 7.45 -8.83
N THR A 83 4.93 6.81 -8.66
CA THR A 83 4.69 5.45 -9.18
C THR A 83 4.83 5.41 -10.70
N HIS A 84 4.33 6.42 -11.41
CA HIS A 84 4.49 6.52 -12.87
C HIS A 84 5.96 6.69 -13.29
N LEU A 85 6.70 7.60 -12.62
CA LEU A 85 8.14 7.82 -12.88
C LEU A 85 8.98 6.57 -12.63
N TYR A 86 8.67 5.82 -11.58
CA TYR A 86 9.33 4.56 -11.29
C TYR A 86 9.10 3.52 -12.38
N GLY A 87 7.88 3.46 -12.92
CA GLY A 87 7.54 2.63 -14.08
C GLY A 87 8.35 3.01 -15.32
N LEU A 88 8.46 4.31 -15.64
CA LEU A 88 9.27 4.80 -16.77
C LEU A 88 10.76 4.45 -16.61
N HIS A 89 11.31 4.61 -15.40
CA HIS A 89 12.70 4.26 -15.12
C HIS A 89 12.96 2.76 -15.30
N ARG A 90 12.06 1.90 -14.80
CA ARG A 90 12.19 0.44 -14.99
C ARG A 90 11.97 0.00 -16.44
N GLY A 91 11.18 0.74 -17.21
CA GLY A 91 10.94 0.49 -18.62
C GLY A 91 12.07 0.94 -19.56
N GLY A 92 13.17 1.49 -19.04
CA GLY A 92 14.27 2.02 -19.86
C GLY A 92 13.93 3.33 -20.57
N GLY A 93 13.02 4.14 -20.00
CA GLY A 93 12.70 5.46 -20.51
C GLY A 93 13.90 6.42 -20.49
N ASP A 94 13.79 7.51 -21.26
CA ASP A 94 14.87 8.49 -21.38
C ASP A 94 15.21 9.15 -20.02
N PRO A 95 16.48 9.10 -19.57
CA PRO A 95 16.88 9.63 -18.27
C PRO A 95 16.64 11.14 -18.10
N GLN A 96 16.78 11.93 -19.18
CA GLN A 96 16.57 13.37 -19.11
C GLN A 96 15.07 13.70 -18.96
N HIS A 97 14.22 12.98 -19.69
CA HIS A 97 12.77 13.11 -19.58
C HIS A 97 12.24 12.70 -18.19
N ILE A 98 12.73 11.58 -17.64
CA ILE A 98 12.35 11.10 -16.30
C ILE A 98 12.78 12.10 -15.22
N LEU A 99 14.01 12.63 -15.32
CA LEU A 99 14.51 13.64 -14.37
C LEU A 99 13.68 14.92 -14.44
N GLN A 100 13.30 15.35 -15.65
CA GLN A 100 12.53 16.57 -15.84
C GLN A 100 11.10 16.44 -15.28
N GLU A 101 10.47 15.28 -15.44
CA GLU A 101 9.18 14.99 -14.84
C GLU A 101 9.26 14.83 -13.31
N LEU A 102 10.31 14.21 -12.77
CA LEU A 102 10.52 14.14 -11.32
C LEU A 102 10.63 15.52 -10.68
N LEU A 103 11.39 16.44 -11.28
CA LEU A 103 11.52 17.81 -10.80
C LEU A 103 10.17 18.56 -10.81
N ARG A 104 9.36 18.37 -11.85
CA ARG A 104 8.00 18.96 -11.94
C ARG A 104 7.06 18.44 -10.85
N VAL A 105 7.16 17.15 -10.52
CA VAL A 105 6.35 16.50 -9.50
C VAL A 105 6.73 16.98 -8.11
N LEU A 106 8.03 17.10 -7.83
CA LEU A 106 8.53 17.62 -6.56
C LEU A 106 8.18 19.10 -6.35
N ASP A 107 8.23 19.94 -7.40
CA ASP A 107 7.83 21.35 -7.34
C ASP A 107 6.35 21.53 -6.95
N ARG A 108 5.47 20.64 -7.41
CA ARG A 108 4.04 20.65 -7.07
C ARG A 108 3.73 20.10 -5.68
N ALA A 109 4.55 19.17 -5.18
CA ALA A 109 4.30 18.47 -3.93
C ALA A 109 4.78 19.20 -2.67
N VAL A 110 5.60 20.24 -2.81
CA VAL A 110 5.92 21.13 -1.68
C VAL A 110 4.67 21.97 -1.38
N PRO A 111 4.01 21.78 -0.22
CA PRO A 111 2.80 22.52 0.12
C PRO A 111 3.11 24.00 0.12
N ARG A 112 2.19 24.76 -0.48
CA ARG A 112 2.22 26.21 -0.58
C ARG A 112 1.94 26.85 0.78
N GLU A 113 2.76 26.57 1.78
CA GLU A 113 2.74 27.35 3.01
C GLU A 113 3.27 28.76 2.71
N GLY A 114 2.36 29.73 2.84
CA GLY A 114 2.63 31.15 2.80
C GLY A 114 2.61 31.77 1.40
N ASP A 115 1.61 32.59 1.13
CA ASP A 115 1.57 33.48 -0.06
C ASP A 115 2.82 34.38 -0.19
N ASP A 116 3.62 34.53 0.86
CA ASP A 116 4.92 35.19 0.84
C ASP A 116 6.01 34.43 0.07
N VAL A 117 6.02 33.10 0.09
CA VAL A 117 7.02 32.31 -0.64
C VAL A 117 6.78 32.41 -2.15
N LYS A 118 5.52 32.39 -2.59
CA LYS A 118 5.15 32.64 -4.00
C LYS A 118 5.50 34.05 -4.45
N ARG A 119 5.29 35.05 -3.58
CA ARG A 119 5.63 36.45 -3.88
C ARG A 119 7.14 36.63 -4.00
N ARG A 120 7.92 35.94 -3.16
CA ARG A 120 9.39 35.90 -3.22
C ARG A 120 9.88 35.14 -4.45
N HIS A 121 9.36 33.96 -4.74
CA HIS A 121 9.74 33.19 -5.92
C HIS A 121 9.43 33.95 -7.21
N ARG A 122 8.21 34.49 -7.37
CA ARG A 122 7.87 35.33 -8.54
C ARG A 122 8.77 36.55 -8.67
N ARG A 123 9.17 37.19 -7.57
CA ARG A 123 10.16 38.27 -7.58
C ARG A 123 11.53 37.79 -8.03
N VAL A 124 12.01 36.66 -7.51
CA VAL A 124 13.31 36.09 -7.88
C VAL A 124 13.32 35.68 -9.35
N THR A 125 12.30 34.97 -9.83
CA THR A 125 12.16 34.57 -11.24
C THR A 125 12.06 35.79 -12.16
N ALA A 126 11.33 36.84 -11.77
CA ALA A 126 11.26 38.07 -12.55
C ALA A 126 12.61 38.81 -12.59
N LEU A 127 13.37 38.82 -11.49
CA LEU A 127 14.72 39.42 -11.43
C LEU A 127 15.72 38.64 -12.28
N LEU A 128 15.65 37.30 -12.26
CA LEU A 128 16.49 36.45 -13.11
C LEU A 128 16.17 36.69 -14.59
N ALA A 129 14.90 36.69 -14.98
CA ALA A 129 14.48 36.99 -16.35
C ALA A 129 14.90 38.41 -16.80
N ALA A 130 14.83 39.41 -15.90
CA ALA A 130 15.31 40.75 -16.18
C ALA A 130 16.84 40.82 -16.36
N SER A 131 17.59 40.02 -15.59
CA SER A 131 19.05 39.92 -15.74
C SER A 131 19.47 39.22 -17.03
N GLU A 132 18.72 38.22 -17.48
CA GLU A 132 18.93 37.58 -18.78
C GLU A 132 18.59 38.51 -19.95
N GLY A 133 17.59 39.38 -19.79
CA GLY A 133 17.26 40.43 -20.75
C GLY A 133 18.34 41.51 -20.88
N LEU A 134 19.05 41.82 -19.79
CA LEU A 134 20.18 42.76 -19.78
C LEU A 134 21.49 42.17 -20.33
N LEU A 135 21.64 40.84 -20.34
CA LEU A 135 22.78 40.14 -20.94
C LEU A 135 22.60 39.87 -22.45
N ARG A 136 21.37 40.03 -22.97
CA ARG A 136 21.01 39.83 -24.38
C ARG A 136 20.73 41.13 -25.14
N GLY A 137 20.87 42.28 -24.48
CA GLY A 137 20.88 43.62 -25.11
C GLY A 137 22.28 44.22 -25.07
#